data_AF-A0A371CIK7-F1
#
_entry.id   AF-A0A371CIK7-F1
#
_cell.length_a   1.000
_cell.length_b   1.000
_cell.length_c   1.000
_cell.angle_alpha   90.00
_cell.angle_beta   90.00
_cell.angle_gamma   90.00
#
_symmetry.space_group_name_H-M   'P 1'
#
loop_
_entity.id
_entity.type
_entity.pdbx_description
1 polymer ?
#
loop_
_entity_poly.entity_id
_entity_poly.type
_entity_poly.pdbx_seq_one_letter_code
_entity_poly.pdbx_strand_id
1 'polypeptide(L)'
;MLLLKPFCAQLRDGRVWVVIEFKLNRHKRLFALLRPIHMSGDETDGPVKTHPPTFRIVEARWQSLAFKTFLRTLDALYRERWAHPVGDRATPGNPPRTRVEWPESGRAEDGVAPVGLWKNCYDKKWLESLRSHVRESLQIIDADYDFTLPDPQALRKPIITQ
;
A
#
# COMPACT_ATOMS: atom_id res chain seq x y z
N MET A 1 -9.02 8.22 25.00
CA MET A 1 -8.05 8.61 23.95
C MET A 1 -8.70 8.37 22.60
N LEU A 2 -9.27 9.41 22.01
CA LEU A 2 -10.02 9.33 20.75
C LEU A 2 -9.03 9.20 19.59
N LEU A 3 -8.93 8.00 19.01
CA LEU A 3 -8.30 7.81 17.71
C LEU A 3 -9.17 8.51 16.67
N LEU A 4 -8.77 9.73 16.29
CA LEU A 4 -9.28 10.44 15.12
C LEU A 4 -9.26 9.48 13.93
N LYS A 5 -10.43 8.98 13.53
CA LYS A 5 -10.60 8.29 12.23
C LYS A 5 -10.23 9.34 11.18
N PRO A 6 -9.16 9.17 10.38
CA PRO A 6 -8.79 10.16 9.38
C PRO A 6 -9.92 10.25 8.34
N PHE A 7 -10.71 11.31 8.47
CA PHE A 7 -11.56 11.85 7.43
C PHE A 7 -10.63 12.09 6.22
N CYS A 8 -10.75 11.27 5.18
CA CYS A 8 -9.83 11.24 4.03
C CYS A 8 -8.43 10.69 4.34
N ALA A 9 -8.33 9.43 4.77
CA ALA A 9 -7.04 8.73 4.86
C ALA A 9 -6.32 8.76 3.50
N GLN A 10 -5.13 9.38 3.44
CA GLN A 10 -4.24 9.20 2.29
C GLN A 10 -3.92 7.71 2.18
N LEU A 11 -3.63 7.21 0.96
CA LEU A 11 -3.40 5.77 0.70
C LEU A 11 -2.38 5.14 1.67
N ARG A 12 -1.36 5.91 2.07
CA ARG A 12 -0.39 5.50 3.09
C ARG A 12 -1.02 5.29 4.46
N ASP A 13 -1.91 6.18 4.89
CA ASP A 13 -2.50 6.15 6.24
C ASP A 13 -3.42 4.95 6.43
N GLY A 14 -4.18 4.57 5.40
CA GLY A 14 -4.97 3.33 5.42
C GLY A 14 -4.08 2.09 5.63
N ARG A 15 -2.94 2.03 4.95
CA ARG A 15 -1.97 0.93 5.10
C ARG A 15 -1.29 0.92 6.47
N VAL A 16 -0.88 2.09 6.97
CA VAL A 16 -0.32 2.24 8.32
C VAL A 16 -1.33 1.83 9.38
N TRP A 17 -2.59 2.21 9.20
CA TRP A 17 -3.68 1.81 10.09
C TRP A 17 -3.83 0.29 10.14
N VAL A 18 -3.84 -0.40 8.99
CA VAL A 18 -3.85 -1.88 8.94
C VAL A 18 -2.66 -2.48 9.69
N VAL A 19 -1.46 -1.95 9.49
CA VAL A 19 -0.26 -2.43 10.19
C VAL A 19 -0.40 -2.32 11.71
N ILE A 20 -1.03 -1.25 12.21
CA ILE A 20 -1.25 -1.02 13.64
C ILE A 20 -2.38 -1.91 14.17
N GLU A 21 -3.55 -1.88 13.51
CA GLU A 21 -4.76 -2.61 13.92
C GLU A 21 -4.51 -4.12 14.00
N PHE A 22 -3.85 -4.68 12.99
CA PHE A 22 -3.53 -6.11 12.92
C PHE A 22 -2.21 -6.49 13.62
N LYS A 23 -1.63 -5.56 14.39
CA LYS A 23 -0.39 -5.78 15.17
C LYS A 23 0.78 -6.32 14.34
N LEU A 24 0.89 -5.89 13.09
CA LEU A 24 1.92 -6.33 12.14
C LEU A 24 3.26 -5.61 12.40
N ASN A 25 3.79 -5.77 13.61
CA ASN A 25 4.90 -4.97 14.15
C ASN A 25 6.15 -4.99 13.26
N ARG A 26 6.43 -6.11 12.58
CA ARG A 26 7.55 -6.25 11.62
C ARG A 26 7.49 -5.22 10.48
N HIS A 27 6.30 -4.80 10.08
CA HIS A 27 6.09 -3.85 8.98
C HIS A 27 6.17 -2.39 9.40
N LYS A 28 6.21 -2.09 10.71
CA LYS A 28 6.38 -0.71 11.20
C LYS A 28 7.66 -0.07 10.68
N ARG A 29 8.79 -0.80 10.70
CA ARG A 29 10.08 -0.30 10.19
C ARG A 29 10.01 0.03 8.70
N LEU A 30 9.37 -0.81 7.90
CA LEU A 30 9.16 -0.57 6.49
C LEU A 30 8.37 0.74 6.26
N PHE A 31 7.26 0.93 6.97
CA PHE A 31 6.44 2.13 6.83
C PHE A 31 7.06 3.42 7.42
N ALA A 32 8.07 3.30 8.29
CA ALA A 32 8.87 4.44 8.75
C ALA A 32 9.78 5.02 7.66
N LEU A 33 10.20 4.18 6.70
CA LEU A 33 11.02 4.60 5.54
C LEU A 33 10.16 5.08 4.36
N LEU A 34 8.86 4.79 4.38
CA LEU A 34 7.92 5.14 3.32
C LEU A 34 7.20 6.46 3.60
N ARG A 35 7.12 7.31 2.59
CA ARG A 35 6.37 8.58 2.59
C ARG A 35 5.18 8.48 1.62
N PRO A 36 4.19 9.38 1.69
CA PRO A 36 3.06 9.39 0.76
C PRO A 36 3.48 9.40 -0.73
N ILE A 37 4.56 10.11 -1.07
CA ILE A 37 5.12 10.16 -2.44
C ILE A 37 5.64 8.80 -2.95
N HIS A 38 5.88 7.84 -2.06
CA HIS A 38 6.32 6.49 -2.41
C HIS A 38 5.14 5.54 -2.68
N MET A 39 3.91 6.00 -2.56
CA MET A 39 2.70 5.23 -2.87
C MET A 39 2.38 5.33 -4.37
N SER A 40 1.58 4.40 -4.90
CA SER A 40 1.15 4.47 -6.30
C SER A 40 0.18 5.62 -6.55
N GLY A 41 0.30 6.26 -7.71
CA GLY A 41 -0.63 7.30 -8.14
C GLY A 41 -2.01 6.74 -8.48
N ASP A 42 -3.00 7.62 -8.57
CA ASP A 42 -4.31 7.35 -9.13
C ASP A 42 -4.59 8.22 -10.35
N GLU A 43 -5.12 7.60 -11.39
CA GLU A 43 -5.70 8.28 -12.53
C GLU A 43 -7.21 7.98 -12.55
N THR A 44 -8.04 9.02 -12.69
CA THR A 44 -9.50 8.85 -12.82
C THR A 44 -9.87 8.35 -14.21
N ASP A 45 -10.91 7.54 -14.28
CA ASP A 45 -11.38 6.91 -15.51
C ASP A 45 -11.99 7.95 -16.48
N GLY A 46 -11.16 8.51 -17.38
CA GLY A 46 -11.60 9.32 -18.52
C GLY A 46 -12.48 10.55 -18.20
N PRO A 47 -13.11 11.17 -19.22
CA PRO A 47 -13.99 12.33 -19.05
C PRO A 47 -15.37 11.97 -18.48
N VAL A 48 -15.74 10.69 -18.48
CA VAL A 48 -17.07 10.22 -18.05
C VAL A 48 -17.03 9.82 -16.57
N LYS A 49 -17.78 10.54 -15.74
CA LYS A 49 -17.86 10.27 -14.29
C LYS A 49 -18.73 9.05 -14.03
N THR A 50 -18.11 7.89 -13.81
CA THR A 50 -18.80 6.69 -13.30
C THR A 50 -19.00 6.81 -11.80
N HIS A 51 -20.17 6.41 -11.29
CA HIS A 51 -20.47 6.39 -9.84
C HIS A 51 -20.75 4.96 -9.38
N PRO A 52 -20.02 4.43 -8.37
CA PRO A 52 -18.89 5.06 -7.68
C PRO A 52 -17.64 5.19 -8.58
N PRO A 53 -16.79 6.21 -8.35
CA PRO A 53 -15.60 6.43 -9.17
C PRO A 53 -14.59 5.29 -8.99
N THR A 54 -14.18 4.73 -10.11
CA THR A 54 -13.07 3.77 -10.18
C THR A 54 -11.79 4.52 -10.53
N PHE A 55 -10.73 4.23 -9.79
CA PHE A 55 -9.41 4.83 -10.00
C PHE A 55 -8.47 3.79 -10.56
N ARG A 56 -7.74 4.13 -11.63
CA ARG A 56 -6.72 3.26 -12.19
C ARG A 56 -5.40 3.50 -11.48
N ILE A 57 -4.71 2.43 -11.10
CA ILE A 57 -3.42 2.52 -10.41
C ILE A 57 -2.34 2.87 -11.43
N VAL A 58 -1.66 4.00 -11.23
CA VAL A 58 -0.42 4.31 -11.94
C VAL A 58 0.74 3.67 -11.18
N GLU A 59 1.41 2.72 -11.83
CA GLU A 59 2.46 1.96 -11.17
C GLU A 59 3.74 2.77 -11.02
N ALA A 60 4.43 2.63 -9.89
CA ALA A 60 5.80 3.12 -9.77
C ALA A 60 6.75 2.05 -10.33
N ARG A 61 7.53 2.40 -11.35
CA ARG A 61 8.47 1.48 -12.04
C ARG A 61 9.51 0.90 -11.10
N TRP A 62 9.91 1.66 -10.09
CA TRP A 62 10.88 1.19 -9.10
C TRP A 62 10.36 0.06 -8.21
N GLN A 63 9.05 -0.11 -8.05
CA GLN A 63 8.50 -1.10 -7.11
C GLN A 63 8.54 -2.50 -7.70
N SER A 64 9.08 -3.46 -6.94
CA SER A 64 9.00 -4.87 -7.29
C SER A 64 7.55 -5.36 -7.28
N LEU A 65 7.25 -6.42 -8.03
CA LEU A 65 5.93 -7.06 -8.01
C LEU A 65 5.55 -7.54 -6.60
N ALA A 66 6.50 -8.15 -5.87
CA ALA A 66 6.26 -8.62 -4.51
C ALA A 66 5.84 -7.48 -3.57
N PHE A 67 6.52 -6.34 -3.67
CA PHE A 67 6.19 -5.17 -2.87
C PHE A 67 4.84 -4.53 -3.27
N LYS A 68 4.54 -4.46 -4.58
CA LYS A 68 3.22 -4.02 -5.06
C LYS A 68 2.11 -4.91 -4.52
N THR A 69 2.25 -6.23 -4.63
CA THR A 69 1.29 -7.21 -4.13
C THR A 69 1.08 -7.05 -2.62
N PHE A 70 2.17 -6.94 -1.84
CA PHE A 70 2.09 -6.68 -0.40
C PHE A 70 1.27 -5.43 -0.07
N LEU A 71 1.55 -4.29 -0.72
CA LEU A 71 0.82 -3.04 -0.50
C LEU A 71 -0.66 -3.16 -0.91
N ARG A 72 -0.95 -3.84 -2.02
CA ARG A 72 -2.33 -4.09 -2.50
C ARG A 72 -3.10 -5.00 -1.54
N THR A 73 -2.45 -5.99 -0.93
CA THR A 73 -3.06 -6.85 0.09
C THR A 73 -3.43 -6.06 1.34
N LEU A 74 -2.58 -5.11 1.77
CA LEU A 74 -2.94 -4.19 2.87
C LEU A 74 -4.16 -3.32 2.51
N ASP A 75 -4.25 -2.83 1.27
CA ASP A 75 -5.41 -2.07 0.80
C ASP A 75 -6.69 -2.92 0.78
N ALA A 76 -6.59 -4.22 0.47
CA ALA A 76 -7.70 -5.15 0.53
C ALA A 76 -8.17 -5.37 1.98
N LEU A 77 -7.24 -5.61 2.92
CA LEU A 77 -7.54 -5.77 4.35
C LEU A 77 -8.20 -4.50 4.92
N TYR A 78 -7.73 -3.32 4.53
CA TYR A 78 -8.34 -2.05 4.93
C TYR A 78 -9.80 -1.95 4.46
N ARG A 79 -10.05 -2.25 3.18
CA ARG A 79 -11.41 -2.23 2.60
C ARG A 79 -12.35 -3.22 3.27
N GLU A 80 -11.88 -4.43 3.51
CA GLU A 80 -12.65 -5.47 4.19
C GLU A 80 -13.04 -5.03 5.61
N ARG A 81 -12.08 -4.51 6.37
CA ARG A 81 -12.32 -4.02 7.73
C ARG A 81 -13.23 -2.80 7.77
N TRP A 82 -13.14 -1.92 6.78
CA TRP A 82 -14.06 -0.78 6.63
C TRP A 82 -15.48 -1.24 6.30
N ALA A 83 -15.65 -2.24 5.44
CA ALA A 83 -16.95 -2.80 5.07
C ALA A 83 -17.60 -3.60 6.21
N HIS A 84 -16.79 -4.25 7.06
CA HIS A 84 -17.22 -5.07 8.19
C HIS A 84 -16.56 -4.62 9.50
N PRO A 85 -16.95 -3.44 10.04
CA PRO A 85 -16.42 -2.99 11.32
C PRO A 85 -16.89 -3.92 12.44
N VAL A 86 -15.96 -4.36 13.29
CA VAL A 86 -16.29 -5.19 14.46
C VAL A 86 -16.37 -4.27 15.68
N GLY A 87 -17.50 -4.29 16.39
CA GLY A 87 -17.73 -3.50 17.60
C GLY A 87 -18.04 -2.03 17.36
N ASP A 88 -18.06 -1.58 16.11
CA ASP A 88 -18.26 -0.19 15.69
C ASP A 88 -19.31 -0.10 14.57
N ARG A 89 -19.97 1.06 14.44
CA ARG A 89 -20.81 1.36 13.28
C ARG A 89 -19.95 1.71 12.07
N ALA A 90 -20.33 1.22 10.90
CA ALA A 90 -19.72 1.64 9.64
C ALA A 90 -19.79 3.16 9.47
N THR A 91 -18.66 3.78 9.14
CA THR A 91 -18.58 5.23 8.93
C THR A 91 -19.42 5.60 7.71
N PRO A 92 -20.48 6.41 7.86
CA PRO A 92 -21.28 6.84 6.73
C PRO A 92 -20.50 7.81 5.82
N GLY A 93 -20.74 7.73 4.51
CA GLY A 93 -20.52 8.83 3.57
C GLY A 93 -19.22 8.84 2.75
N ASN A 94 -18.18 8.08 3.08
CA ASN A 94 -16.97 8.02 2.24
C ASN A 94 -16.31 6.62 2.26
N PRO A 95 -16.69 5.72 1.34
CA PRO A 95 -16.02 4.43 1.20
C PRO A 95 -14.57 4.62 0.72
N PRO A 96 -13.64 3.72 1.08
CA PRO A 96 -12.33 3.68 0.48
C PRO A 96 -12.44 3.59 -1.04
N ARG A 97 -11.58 4.35 -1.75
CA ARG A 97 -11.58 4.38 -3.21
C ARG A 97 -11.37 2.98 -3.78
N THR A 98 -12.22 2.59 -4.74
CA THR A 98 -11.98 1.39 -5.55
C THR A 98 -10.86 1.67 -6.54
N ARG A 99 -9.73 0.97 -6.37
CA ARG A 99 -8.55 1.09 -7.23
C ARG A 99 -8.40 -0.19 -8.04
N VAL A 100 -8.27 -0.08 -9.35
CA VAL A 100 -8.12 -1.22 -10.28
C VAL A 100 -6.82 -1.12 -11.07
N GLU A 101 -6.29 -2.27 -11.42
CA GLU A 101 -5.12 -2.38 -12.30
C GLU A 101 -5.51 -2.10 -13.76
N TRP A 102 -4.54 -1.66 -14.56
CA TRP A 102 -4.74 -1.49 -15.99
C TRP A 102 -4.70 -2.85 -16.73
N PRO A 103 -5.58 -3.09 -17.71
CA PRO A 103 -5.74 -4.42 -18.27
C PRO A 103 -4.63 -4.94 -19.21
N GLU A 104 -3.64 -4.17 -19.68
CA GLU A 104 -2.58 -4.74 -20.54
C GLU A 104 -1.35 -3.84 -20.78
N SER A 105 -1.51 -2.52 -20.71
CA SER A 105 -0.42 -1.54 -20.92
C SER A 105 -0.60 -0.33 -19.99
N GLY A 106 -0.64 -0.63 -18.70
CA GLY A 106 -0.80 0.41 -17.69
C GLY A 106 0.31 1.45 -17.73
N ARG A 107 -0.07 2.70 -17.47
CA ARG A 107 0.88 3.77 -17.26
C ARG A 107 1.74 3.43 -16.04
N ALA A 108 3.05 3.42 -16.24
CA ALA A 108 4.03 3.32 -15.18
C ALA A 108 4.89 4.58 -15.19
N GLU A 109 5.11 5.16 -14.01
CA GLU A 109 5.94 6.33 -13.82
C GLU A 109 7.21 5.92 -13.08
N ASP A 110 8.33 6.59 -13.36
CA ASP A 110 9.57 6.31 -12.65
C ASP A 110 9.42 6.49 -11.13
N GLY A 111 8.65 7.50 -10.72
CA GLY A 111 8.35 7.80 -9.32
C GLY A 111 9.61 8.17 -8.52
N VAL A 112 9.42 8.47 -7.23
CA VAL A 112 10.54 8.69 -6.31
C VAL A 112 10.76 7.42 -5.49
N ALA A 113 11.87 6.74 -5.76
CA ALA A 113 12.26 5.55 -5.01
C ALA A 113 12.75 5.94 -3.60
N PRO A 114 12.34 5.23 -2.54
CA PRO A 114 12.80 5.49 -1.19
C PRO A 114 14.26 5.07 -1.02
N VAL A 115 14.98 5.77 -0.15
CA VAL A 115 16.35 5.40 0.26
C VAL A 115 16.26 4.41 1.42
N GLY A 116 17.15 3.41 1.44
CA GLY A 116 17.33 2.49 2.56
C GLY A 116 16.35 1.33 2.63
N LEU A 117 15.63 0.99 1.55
CA LEU A 117 14.82 -0.24 1.54
C LEU A 117 15.67 -1.48 1.23
N TRP A 118 15.07 -2.63 1.48
CA TRP A 118 15.57 -3.95 1.13
C TRP A 118 15.56 -4.17 -0.38
N LYS A 119 16.52 -4.96 -0.89
CA LYS A 119 16.69 -5.18 -2.32
C LYS A 119 15.45 -5.70 -3.03
N ASN A 120 14.69 -6.58 -2.39
CA ASN A 120 13.47 -7.17 -2.94
C ASN A 120 12.27 -6.21 -2.93
N CYS A 121 12.39 -4.98 -2.41
CA CYS A 121 11.41 -3.92 -2.60
C CYS A 121 11.51 -3.27 -3.98
N TYR A 122 12.67 -3.35 -4.64
CA TYR A 122 12.94 -2.68 -5.90
C TYR A 122 12.79 -3.65 -7.09
N ASP A 123 12.28 -3.15 -8.21
CA ASP A 123 12.27 -3.91 -9.46
C ASP A 123 13.70 -4.09 -9.99
N LYS A 124 14.03 -5.32 -10.35
CA LYS A 124 15.39 -5.69 -10.77
C LYS A 124 15.78 -5.01 -12.09
N LYS A 125 14.88 -4.98 -13.07
CA LYS A 125 15.16 -4.36 -14.38
C LYS A 125 15.32 -2.84 -14.22
N TRP A 126 14.48 -2.24 -13.38
CA TRP A 126 14.61 -0.82 -13.04
C TRP A 126 15.95 -0.53 -12.36
N LEU A 127 16.36 -1.30 -11.34
CA LEU A 127 17.66 -1.13 -10.70
C LEU A 127 18.82 -1.24 -11.70
N GLU A 128 18.77 -2.23 -12.59
CA GLU A 128 19.77 -2.46 -13.65
C GLU A 128 19.88 -1.28 -14.61
N SER A 129 18.76 -0.59 -14.89
CA SER A 129 18.73 0.59 -15.76
C SER A 129 19.30 1.87 -15.15
N LEU A 130 19.49 1.92 -13.82
CA LEU A 130 20.06 3.09 -13.14
C LEU A 130 21.57 3.19 -13.35
N ARG A 131 22.07 4.43 -13.41
CA ARG A 131 23.51 4.73 -13.32
C ARG A 131 24.07 4.30 -11.95
N SER A 132 25.33 3.85 -11.90
CA SER A 132 25.95 3.33 -10.67
C SER A 132 25.79 4.26 -9.46
N HIS A 133 26.13 5.55 -9.63
CA HIS A 133 26.03 6.54 -8.55
C HIS A 133 24.58 6.74 -8.05
N VAL A 134 23.58 6.65 -8.93
CA VAL A 134 22.17 6.75 -8.53
C VAL A 134 21.78 5.52 -7.73
N ARG A 135 22.18 4.32 -8.18
CA ARG A 135 21.93 3.07 -7.46
C ARG A 135 22.59 3.07 -6.07
N GLU A 136 23.83 3.54 -5.97
CA GLU A 136 24.55 3.68 -4.69
C GLU A 136 23.85 4.67 -3.74
N SER A 137 23.32 5.78 -4.27
CA SER A 137 22.58 6.77 -3.47
C SER A 137 21.30 6.23 -2.82
N LEU A 138 20.74 5.13 -3.33
CA LEU A 138 19.58 4.47 -2.73
C LEU A 138 19.90 3.74 -1.42
N GLN A 139 21.19 3.51 -1.11
CA GLN A 139 21.63 2.84 0.12
C GLN A 139 20.86 1.54 0.39
N ILE A 140 20.70 0.73 -0.64
CA ILE A 140 19.89 -0.49 -0.62
C ILE A 140 20.45 -1.45 0.44
N ILE A 141 19.57 -1.94 1.30
CA ILE A 141 19.90 -3.00 2.26
C ILE A 141 19.98 -4.31 1.47
N ASP A 142 21.17 -4.92 1.43
CA ASP A 142 21.40 -6.22 0.78
C ASP A 142 20.86 -7.40 1.61
N ALA A 143 19.55 -7.39 1.83
CA ALA A 143 18.79 -8.47 2.43
C ALA A 143 17.38 -8.46 1.84
N ASP A 144 16.70 -9.60 1.90
CA ASP A 144 15.31 -9.69 1.47
C ASP A 144 14.37 -9.35 2.64
N TYR A 145 13.42 -8.46 2.40
CA TYR A 145 12.35 -8.17 3.33
C TYR A 145 11.29 -9.26 3.30
N ASP A 146 10.81 -9.65 4.49
CA ASP A 146 9.72 -10.59 4.63
C ASP A 146 8.36 -9.88 4.46
N PHE A 147 7.71 -10.08 3.30
CA PHE A 147 6.38 -9.54 2.97
C PHE A 147 5.22 -10.39 3.50
N THR A 148 5.48 -11.40 4.34
CA THR A 148 4.44 -12.29 4.85
C THR A 148 3.39 -11.52 5.65
N LEU A 149 2.14 -11.63 5.21
CA LEU A 149 0.96 -11.16 5.93
C LEU A 149 0.21 -12.36 6.52
N PRO A 150 -0.43 -12.23 7.69
CA PRO A 150 -1.30 -13.28 8.21
C PRO A 150 -2.47 -13.52 7.24
N ASP A 151 -2.97 -14.76 7.23
CA ASP A 151 -4.15 -15.13 6.46
C ASP A 151 -5.32 -14.20 6.80
N PRO A 152 -5.93 -13.50 5.82
CA PRO A 152 -7.11 -12.67 6.03
C PRO A 152 -8.21 -13.39 6.82
N GLN A 153 -8.39 -14.70 6.65
CA GLN A 153 -9.38 -15.47 7.40
C GLN A 153 -9.03 -15.60 8.89
N ALA A 154 -7.74 -15.68 9.24
CA ALA A 154 -7.29 -15.70 10.63
C ALA A 154 -7.57 -14.37 11.34
N LEU A 155 -7.68 -13.27 10.59
CA LEU A 155 -7.94 -11.92 11.08
C LEU A 155 -9.45 -11.61 11.27
N ARG A 156 -10.34 -12.47 10.75
CA ARG A 156 -11.80 -12.35 10.91
C ARG A 156 -12.31 -12.86 12.26
N LYS A 157 -11.51 -13.64 12.99
CA LYS A 157 -11.93 -14.16 14.29
C LYS A 157 -11.96 -13.01 15.30
N PRO A 158 -13.07 -12.84 16.05
CA PRO A 158 -13.10 -11.85 17.11
C PRO A 158 -11.93 -12.13 18.07
N ILE A 159 -11.21 -11.08 18.45
CA ILE A 159 -10.23 -11.15 19.52
C ILE A 159 -11.03 -11.43 20.80
N ILE A 160 -11.25 -12.71 21.10
CA ILE A 160 -11.78 -13.14 22.40
C ILE A 160 -10.66 -12.83 23.38
N THR A 161 -10.86 -11.76 24.14
CA THR A 161 -9.98 -11.41 25.25
C THR A 161 -10.29 -12.41 26.35
N GLN A 162 -9.32 -13.26 26.71
CA GLN A 162 -9.37 -14.02 27.96
C GLN A 162 -9.02 -13.09 29.12
#